data_AF-A0A7Y7LP82-F1
#
_entry.id   AF-A0A7Y7LP82-F1
#
_cell.length_a   1.000
_cell.length_b   1.000
_cell.length_c   1.000
_cell.angle_alpha   90.00
_cell.angle_beta   90.00
_cell.angle_gamma   90.00
#
_symmetry.space_group_name_H-M   'P 1'
#
loop_
_entity.id
_entity.type
_entity.pdbx_description
1 polymer ?
#
loop_
_entity_poly.entity_id
_entity_poly.type
_entity_poly.pdbx_seq_one_letter_code
_entity_poly.pdbx_strand_id
1 'polypeptide(L)'
;MRILIIGGSNSLLKGGYVQGLAQSLQGYAEAEIVQISVGATTSLSAIGRLHETFNGQPADVILYEYGINDAGHFAPRPGGAESWLMCFHLLLKTAARLYPSAVFVPLVLAQQQHFSMTVPNPIYDAQIRAYQELALPLIDIRAWMSALFLGRAPEWMYRDAAHYDTPHATSIIGALVAQRLLTLKAQNAEPLSTTLARLQSISPFAKTEVMYIPAMNLQQFTSGPVEPGHIANRLMQLDYLRMLPGSRLDLNSEMFPLALFLKSDPCHDALQLELSTPEGFAINTRVVTRHADTETLPFIYSSIPLPLLWSHSLVMHYGASRLGVSVPLDAGGGQTGFDCYAPGLPNPPQRHLDFVGLLMLVQQ
;
A
#
# COMPACT_ATOMS: atom_id res chain seq x y z
N MET A 1 -9.48 9.90 -20.85
CA MET A 1 -9.22 10.17 -19.42
C MET A 1 -8.52 8.95 -18.85
N ARG A 2 -7.28 9.08 -18.42
CA ARG A 2 -6.50 7.99 -17.84
C ARG A 2 -6.61 8.04 -16.32
N ILE A 3 -7.26 7.02 -15.75
CA ILE A 3 -7.53 6.87 -14.33
C ILE A 3 -6.60 5.80 -13.78
N LEU A 4 -5.65 6.20 -12.95
CA LEU A 4 -4.81 5.28 -12.18
C LEU A 4 -5.50 4.96 -10.86
N ILE A 5 -5.72 3.68 -10.57
CA ILE A 5 -6.31 3.23 -9.31
C ILE A 5 -5.20 2.61 -8.46
N ILE A 6 -5.03 3.16 -7.26
CA ILE A 6 -4.23 2.59 -6.18
C ILE A 6 -5.18 2.29 -5.02
N GLY A 7 -5.15 1.08 -4.49
CA GLY A 7 -6.11 0.70 -3.46
C GLY A 7 -6.01 -0.72 -2.97
N GLY A 8 -6.95 -1.07 -2.09
CA GLY A 8 -7.02 -2.36 -1.42
C GLY A 8 -7.82 -3.44 -2.15
N SER A 9 -8.32 -4.40 -1.38
CA SER A 9 -9.03 -5.58 -1.91
C SER A 9 -10.37 -5.23 -2.56
N ASN A 10 -11.06 -4.17 -2.10
CA ASN A 10 -12.31 -3.71 -2.72
C ASN A 10 -12.12 -3.26 -4.18
N SER A 11 -10.93 -2.76 -4.51
CA SER A 11 -10.53 -2.37 -5.86
C SER A 11 -10.24 -3.56 -6.80
N LEU A 12 -10.10 -4.78 -6.25
CA LEU A 12 -9.75 -6.00 -6.99
C LEU A 12 -10.92 -6.97 -7.19
N LEU A 13 -12.08 -6.71 -6.57
CA LEU A 13 -13.22 -7.60 -6.64
C LEU A 13 -13.73 -7.76 -8.09
N LYS A 14 -13.95 -9.02 -8.51
CA LYS A 14 -14.69 -9.32 -9.74
C LYS A 14 -16.13 -8.81 -9.60
N GLY A 15 -16.63 -8.02 -10.55
CA GLY A 15 -17.90 -7.31 -10.37
C GLY A 15 -17.84 -6.18 -9.33
N GLY A 16 -16.63 -5.76 -8.94
CA GLY A 16 -16.38 -4.69 -7.98
C GLY A 16 -16.63 -3.29 -8.55
N TYR A 17 -16.37 -2.28 -7.72
CA TYR A 17 -16.72 -0.89 -8.06
C TYR A 17 -15.95 -0.38 -9.27
N VAL A 18 -14.76 -0.91 -9.54
CA VAL A 18 -13.94 -0.56 -10.71
C VAL A 18 -14.63 -0.98 -12.00
N GLN A 19 -15.30 -2.14 -12.02
CA GLN A 19 -16.10 -2.56 -13.17
C GLN A 19 -17.35 -1.66 -13.32
N GLY A 20 -18.02 -1.33 -12.22
CA GLY A 20 -19.16 -0.41 -12.23
C GLY A 20 -18.78 1.00 -12.69
N LEU A 21 -17.59 1.48 -12.30
CA LEU A 21 -16.99 2.73 -12.75
C LEU A 21 -16.78 2.70 -14.27
N ALA A 22 -16.12 1.66 -14.78
CA ALA A 22 -15.87 1.51 -16.22
C ALA A 22 -17.19 1.55 -17.01
N GLN A 23 -18.20 0.79 -16.57
CA GLN A 23 -19.52 0.73 -17.21
C GLN A 23 -20.23 2.08 -17.16
N SER A 24 -20.16 2.78 -16.03
CA SER A 24 -20.84 4.07 -15.84
C SER A 24 -20.19 5.23 -16.61
N LEU A 25 -18.92 5.09 -17.02
CA LEU A 25 -18.24 6.05 -17.89
C LEU A 25 -18.55 5.82 -19.38
N GLN A 26 -19.02 4.64 -19.77
CA GLN A 26 -19.37 4.34 -21.16
C GLN A 26 -20.44 5.31 -21.68
N GLY A 27 -20.18 5.93 -22.83
CA GLY A 27 -21.06 6.93 -23.43
C GLY A 27 -20.92 8.35 -22.89
N TYR A 28 -20.19 8.56 -21.79
CA TYR A 28 -19.94 9.89 -21.22
C TYR A 28 -18.49 10.36 -21.38
N ALA A 29 -17.52 9.44 -21.30
CA ALA A 29 -16.11 9.74 -21.53
C ALA A 29 -15.35 8.50 -22.02
N GLU A 30 -14.40 8.71 -22.93
CA GLU A 30 -13.35 7.71 -23.18
C GLU A 30 -12.44 7.67 -21.96
N ALA A 31 -12.48 6.55 -21.23
CA ALA A 31 -11.71 6.33 -20.02
C ALA A 31 -10.83 5.09 -20.14
N GLU A 32 -9.55 5.26 -19.86
CA GLU A 32 -8.60 4.18 -19.68
C GLU A 32 -8.38 3.99 -18.18
N ILE A 33 -8.73 2.81 -17.66
CA ILE A 33 -8.54 2.50 -16.24
C ILE A 33 -7.32 1.62 -16.09
N VAL A 34 -6.34 2.11 -15.34
CA VAL A 34 -5.10 1.42 -15.02
C VAL A 34 -5.17 1.00 -13.57
N GLN A 35 -5.29 -0.30 -13.33
CA GLN A 35 -5.43 -0.84 -11.99
C GLN A 35 -4.08 -1.35 -11.48
N ILE A 36 -3.55 -0.76 -10.40
CA ILE A 36 -2.31 -1.19 -9.73
C ILE A 36 -2.49 -1.47 -8.23
N SER A 37 -3.74 -1.56 -7.77
CA SER A 37 -4.14 -1.96 -6.41
C SER A 37 -3.55 -3.28 -5.95
N VAL A 38 -3.37 -3.39 -4.63
CA VAL A 38 -2.90 -4.58 -3.94
C VAL A 38 -3.78 -4.83 -2.72
N GLY A 39 -4.44 -5.99 -2.66
CA GLY A 39 -5.28 -6.38 -1.53
C GLY A 39 -4.47 -6.65 -0.26
N ALA A 40 -5.12 -6.55 0.92
CA ALA A 40 -4.53 -6.84 2.23
C ALA A 40 -3.19 -6.10 2.52
N THR A 41 -3.02 -4.90 1.98
CA THR A 41 -1.82 -4.06 2.19
C THR A 41 -2.19 -2.62 2.51
N THR A 42 -1.21 -1.84 2.97
CA THR A 42 -1.37 -0.42 3.30
C THR A 42 -0.97 0.50 2.16
N SER A 43 -1.16 1.80 2.37
CA SER A 43 -0.65 2.87 1.50
C SER A 43 0.85 2.78 1.17
N LEU A 44 1.68 2.11 1.99
CA LEU A 44 3.10 1.89 1.68
C LEU A 44 3.28 1.00 0.44
N SER A 45 2.42 -0.01 0.26
CA SER A 45 2.47 -0.86 -0.94
C SER A 45 2.21 -0.06 -2.22
N ALA A 46 1.35 0.97 -2.15
CA ALA A 46 1.09 1.84 -3.28
C ALA A 46 2.34 2.59 -3.75
N ILE A 47 3.24 2.98 -2.83
CA ILE A 47 4.50 3.66 -3.18
C ILE A 47 5.37 2.77 -4.06
N GLY A 48 5.57 1.50 -3.66
CA GLY A 48 6.33 0.53 -4.46
C GLY A 48 5.67 0.30 -5.84
N ARG A 49 4.35 0.06 -5.85
CA ARG A 49 3.60 -0.16 -7.10
C ARG A 49 3.64 1.03 -8.05
N LEU A 50 3.60 2.28 -7.55
CA LEU A 50 3.73 3.47 -8.37
C LEU A 50 5.08 3.51 -9.09
N HIS A 51 6.18 3.22 -8.38
CA HIS A 51 7.51 3.16 -8.98
C HIS A 51 7.66 2.03 -9.99
N GLU A 52 7.17 0.82 -9.66
CA GLU A 52 7.28 -0.37 -10.51
C GLU A 52 6.48 -0.26 -11.82
N THR A 53 5.37 0.47 -11.80
CA THR A 53 4.46 0.56 -12.94
C THR A 53 4.58 1.87 -13.72
N PHE A 54 5.34 2.84 -13.20
CA PHE A 54 5.55 4.10 -13.90
C PHE A 54 6.36 3.90 -15.16
N ASN A 55 5.75 4.24 -16.29
CA ASN A 55 6.34 4.11 -17.62
C ASN A 55 6.46 5.45 -18.35
N GLY A 56 6.41 6.57 -17.62
CA GLY A 56 6.44 7.91 -18.19
C GLY A 56 5.12 8.42 -18.77
N GLN A 57 4.07 7.58 -18.84
CA GLN A 57 2.76 8.03 -19.30
C GLN A 57 2.06 8.86 -18.22
N PRO A 58 1.47 10.02 -18.56
CA PRO A 58 0.74 10.84 -17.60
C PRO A 58 -0.52 10.13 -17.13
N ALA A 59 -1.09 10.58 -16.02
CA ALA A 59 -2.43 10.21 -15.57
C ALA A 59 -3.26 11.50 -15.39
N ASP A 60 -4.56 11.43 -15.67
CA ASP A 60 -5.47 12.55 -15.40
C ASP A 60 -5.95 12.51 -13.93
N VAL A 61 -6.17 11.30 -13.42
CA VAL A 61 -6.69 11.06 -12.06
C VAL A 61 -5.92 9.92 -11.41
N ILE A 62 -5.56 10.08 -10.14
CA ILE A 62 -5.15 9.00 -9.25
C ILE A 62 -6.27 8.79 -8.22
N LEU A 63 -7.00 7.68 -8.32
CA LEU A 63 -8.02 7.30 -7.35
C LEU A 63 -7.37 6.45 -6.26
N TYR A 64 -7.43 6.94 -5.02
CA TYR A 64 -6.76 6.35 -3.85
C TYR A 64 -7.75 5.72 -2.88
N GLU A 65 -7.73 4.40 -2.78
CA GLU A 65 -8.67 3.59 -1.98
C GLU A 65 -7.93 2.67 -1.00
N TYR A 66 -7.35 3.23 0.07
CA TYR A 66 -6.74 2.44 1.15
C TYR A 66 -7.38 2.67 2.51
N GLY A 67 -8.50 3.40 2.59
CA GLY A 67 -9.14 3.79 3.85
C GLY A 67 -9.40 2.60 4.79
N ILE A 68 -9.98 1.52 4.26
CA ILE A 68 -10.30 0.30 5.03
C ILE A 68 -9.03 -0.44 5.48
N ASN A 69 -8.05 -0.58 4.58
CA ASN A 69 -6.82 -1.30 4.87
C ASN A 69 -5.97 -0.56 5.90
N ASP A 70 -5.76 0.74 5.70
CA ASP A 70 -4.99 1.57 6.61
C ASP A 70 -5.67 1.64 7.99
N ALA A 71 -7.00 1.73 8.05
CA ALA A 71 -7.72 1.61 9.32
C ALA A 71 -7.48 0.24 9.97
N GLY A 72 -7.52 -0.86 9.22
CA GLY A 72 -7.25 -2.20 9.74
C GLY A 72 -5.83 -2.37 10.31
N HIS A 73 -4.82 -1.82 9.63
CA HIS A 73 -3.41 -2.01 9.99
C HIS A 73 -2.89 -1.00 11.03
N PHE A 74 -3.37 0.24 10.99
CA PHE A 74 -2.87 1.32 11.85
C PHE A 74 -3.75 1.60 13.06
N ALA A 75 -5.09 1.48 12.98
CA ALA A 75 -5.97 1.82 14.11
C ALA A 75 -5.68 1.04 15.41
N PRO A 76 -5.30 -0.26 15.37
CA PRO A 76 -4.99 -1.00 16.59
C PRO A 76 -3.71 -0.54 17.30
N ARG A 77 -2.89 0.32 16.68
CA ARG A 77 -1.55 0.67 17.16
C ARG A 77 -1.54 2.04 17.85
N PRO A 78 -0.88 2.17 19.01
CA PRO A 78 -0.53 3.48 19.56
C PRO A 78 0.24 4.34 18.54
N GLY A 79 -0.26 5.54 18.25
CA GLY A 79 0.35 6.41 17.22
C GLY A 79 0.01 6.02 15.77
N GLY A 80 -1.04 5.20 15.57
CA GLY A 80 -1.45 4.71 14.26
C GLY A 80 -1.87 5.82 13.30
N ALA A 81 -2.55 6.86 13.78
CA ALA A 81 -2.99 7.98 12.95
C ALA A 81 -1.80 8.77 12.38
N GLU A 82 -0.77 9.00 13.20
CA GLU A 82 0.46 9.69 12.82
C GLU A 82 1.29 8.84 11.86
N SER A 83 1.33 7.52 12.08
CA SER A 83 2.00 6.57 11.18
C SER A 83 1.33 6.53 9.81
N TRP A 84 -0.01 6.49 9.79
CA TRP A 84 -0.79 6.59 8.56
C TRP A 84 -0.52 7.92 7.85
N LEU A 85 -0.57 9.05 8.58
CA LEU A 85 -0.33 10.37 8.02
C LEU A 85 1.06 10.48 7.37
N MET A 86 2.09 9.91 8.01
CA MET A 86 3.43 9.80 7.43
C MET A 86 3.40 9.02 6.11
N CYS A 87 2.77 7.84 6.07
CA CYS A 87 2.65 7.05 4.84
C CYS A 87 1.94 7.82 3.73
N PHE A 88 0.83 8.48 4.08
CA PHE A 88 0.03 9.25 3.15
C PHE A 88 0.81 10.43 2.57
N HIS A 89 1.57 11.16 3.39
CA HIS A 89 2.43 12.25 2.91
C HIS A 89 3.54 11.75 1.98
N LEU A 90 4.18 10.62 2.30
CA LEU A 90 5.20 10.01 1.43
C LEU A 90 4.60 9.53 0.10
N LEU A 91 3.38 8.97 0.14
CA LEU A 91 2.64 8.56 -1.04
C LEU A 91 2.31 9.76 -1.93
N LEU A 92 1.78 10.85 -1.36
CA LEU A 92 1.48 12.07 -2.12
C LEU A 92 2.71 12.66 -2.78
N LYS A 93 3.85 12.73 -2.07
CA LYS A 93 5.13 13.19 -2.63
C LYS A 93 5.60 12.31 -3.79
N THR A 94 5.48 10.99 -3.62
CA THR A 94 5.82 10.02 -4.67
C THR A 94 4.93 10.19 -5.89
N ALA A 95 3.61 10.22 -5.69
CA ALA A 95 2.63 10.40 -6.75
C ALA A 95 2.82 11.74 -7.47
N ALA A 96 3.11 12.84 -6.74
CA ALA A 96 3.36 14.15 -7.32
C ALA A 96 4.62 14.18 -8.19
N ARG A 97 5.66 13.45 -7.80
CA ARG A 97 6.90 13.32 -8.58
C ARG A 97 6.69 12.58 -9.89
N LEU A 98 5.90 11.50 -9.86
CA LEU A 98 5.67 10.63 -11.02
C LEU A 98 4.55 11.16 -11.93
N TYR A 99 3.52 11.77 -11.35
CA TYR A 99 2.30 12.22 -12.04
C TYR A 99 1.90 13.63 -11.61
N PRO A 100 2.74 14.66 -11.86
CA PRO A 100 2.55 16.01 -11.33
C PRO A 100 1.24 16.69 -11.80
N SER A 101 0.75 16.34 -12.99
CA SER A 101 -0.48 16.90 -13.56
C SER A 101 -1.76 16.18 -13.15
N ALA A 102 -1.67 15.02 -12.51
CA ALA A 102 -2.86 14.25 -12.14
C ALA A 102 -3.63 14.94 -11.02
N VAL A 103 -4.93 14.69 -10.93
CA VAL A 103 -5.74 15.03 -9.75
C VAL A 103 -5.74 13.83 -8.81
N PHE A 104 -5.31 14.02 -7.57
CA PHE A 104 -5.33 12.95 -6.56
C PHE A 104 -6.67 12.95 -5.82
N VAL A 105 -7.41 11.85 -5.91
CA VAL A 105 -8.80 11.73 -5.46
C VAL A 105 -8.88 10.64 -4.39
N PRO A 106 -8.94 10.99 -3.09
CA PRO A 106 -9.22 10.02 -2.05
C PRO A 106 -10.63 9.43 -2.20
N LEU A 107 -10.73 8.10 -2.24
CA LEU A 107 -11.97 7.34 -2.20
C LEU A 107 -12.13 6.71 -0.81
N VAL A 108 -13.06 7.23 -0.03
CA VAL A 108 -13.30 6.76 1.33
C VAL A 108 -14.37 5.70 1.33
N LEU A 109 -13.91 4.45 1.45
CA LEU A 109 -14.72 3.29 1.81
C LEU A 109 -14.58 3.03 3.32
N ALA A 110 -15.58 2.36 3.92
CA ALA A 110 -15.55 2.04 5.35
C ALA A 110 -15.94 0.60 5.63
N GLN A 111 -15.33 0.02 6.66
CA GLN A 111 -15.74 -1.27 7.23
C GLN A 111 -17.19 -1.22 7.71
N GLN A 112 -17.88 -2.36 7.71
CA GLN A 112 -19.30 -2.47 8.06
C GLN A 112 -19.62 -1.85 9.43
N GLN A 113 -18.78 -2.11 10.45
CA GLN A 113 -18.95 -1.55 11.80
C GLN A 113 -18.83 -0.02 11.87
N HIS A 114 -18.20 0.60 10.88
CA HIS A 114 -18.01 2.05 10.76
C HIS A 114 -18.89 2.67 9.69
N PHE A 115 -19.90 1.95 9.20
CA PHE A 115 -20.84 2.47 8.21
C PHE A 115 -21.53 3.76 8.68
N SER A 116 -21.99 3.81 9.94
CA SER A 116 -22.58 5.03 10.50
C SER A 116 -21.52 6.11 10.69
N MET A 117 -21.84 7.35 10.30
CA MET A 117 -21.02 8.53 10.63
C MET A 117 -21.02 8.84 12.13
N THR A 118 -21.96 8.30 12.90
CA THR A 118 -22.01 8.48 14.35
C THR A 118 -21.07 7.56 15.11
N VAL A 119 -20.53 6.53 14.45
CA VAL A 119 -19.54 5.63 15.06
C VAL A 119 -18.17 6.28 14.88
N PRO A 120 -17.51 6.68 15.97
CA PRO A 120 -16.20 7.31 15.88
C PRO A 120 -15.16 6.30 15.39
N ASN A 121 -14.23 6.77 14.56
CA ASN A 121 -13.04 6.02 14.20
C ASN A 121 -11.90 7.03 13.98
N PRO A 122 -10.93 7.09 14.90
CA PRO A 122 -9.85 8.07 14.85
C PRO A 122 -9.06 8.06 13.54
N ILE A 123 -8.92 6.91 12.86
CA ILE A 123 -8.22 6.82 11.58
C ILE A 123 -9.03 7.45 10.45
N TYR A 124 -10.33 7.15 10.33
CA TYR A 124 -11.15 7.81 9.31
C TYR A 124 -11.25 9.32 9.55
N ASP A 125 -11.35 9.75 10.81
CA ASP A 125 -11.41 11.17 11.14
C ASP A 125 -10.09 11.88 10.80
N ALA A 126 -8.95 11.24 11.05
CA ALA A 126 -7.63 11.74 10.63
C ALA A 126 -7.48 11.79 9.11
N GLN A 127 -7.98 10.77 8.40
CA GLN A 127 -7.99 10.72 6.94
C GLN A 127 -8.77 11.89 6.34
N ILE A 128 -10.03 12.06 6.74
CA ILE A 128 -10.88 13.14 6.23
C ILE A 128 -10.27 14.51 6.53
N ARG A 129 -9.74 14.71 7.75
CA ARG A 129 -9.06 15.97 8.12
C ARG A 129 -7.88 16.26 7.20
N ALA A 130 -6.98 15.30 7.02
CA ALA A 130 -5.80 15.48 6.17
C ALA A 130 -6.18 15.78 4.71
N TYR A 131 -7.22 15.12 4.18
CA TYR A 131 -7.70 15.41 2.83
C TYR A 131 -8.26 16.83 2.71
N GLN A 132 -9.00 17.30 3.72
CA GLN A 132 -9.55 18.65 3.78
C GLN A 132 -8.46 19.72 3.92
N GLU A 133 -7.48 19.52 4.82
CA GLU A 133 -6.34 20.43 5.01
C GLU A 133 -5.53 20.60 3.72
N LEU A 134 -5.43 19.54 2.92
CA LEU A 134 -4.77 19.56 1.62
C LEU A 134 -5.67 19.99 0.46
N ALA A 135 -6.94 20.32 0.73
CA ALA A 135 -7.96 20.65 -0.27
C ALA A 135 -8.10 19.59 -1.39
N LEU A 136 -7.92 18.31 -1.04
CA LEU A 136 -8.06 17.21 -1.98
C LEU A 136 -9.54 16.98 -2.34
N PRO A 137 -9.87 16.76 -3.63
CA PRO A 137 -11.21 16.38 -4.03
C PRO A 137 -11.54 14.96 -3.57
N LEU A 138 -12.28 14.87 -2.47
CA LEU A 138 -12.69 13.65 -1.78
C LEU A 138 -13.98 13.06 -2.37
N ILE A 139 -14.00 11.74 -2.59
CA ILE A 139 -15.21 10.94 -2.81
C ILE A 139 -15.50 10.13 -1.55
N ASP A 140 -16.40 10.63 -0.70
CA ASP A 140 -16.80 9.96 0.54
C ASP A 140 -18.03 9.06 0.35
N ILE A 141 -17.78 7.78 0.06
CA ILE A 141 -18.86 6.79 -0.10
C ILE A 141 -19.50 6.47 1.25
N ARG A 142 -18.71 6.45 2.34
CA ARG A 142 -19.22 6.24 3.69
C ARG A 142 -20.26 7.30 4.02
N ALA A 143 -19.92 8.57 3.93
CA ALA A 143 -20.85 9.67 4.24
C ALA A 143 -22.10 9.64 3.37
N TRP A 144 -21.95 9.39 2.06
CA TRP A 144 -23.08 9.34 1.13
C TRP A 144 -24.04 8.18 1.46
N MET A 145 -23.51 6.97 1.58
CA MET A 145 -24.32 5.77 1.87
C MET A 145 -24.95 5.86 3.26
N SER A 146 -24.18 6.33 4.25
CA SER A 146 -24.66 6.53 5.62
C SER A 146 -25.84 7.50 5.67
N ALA A 147 -25.76 8.62 4.95
CA ALA A 147 -26.86 9.56 4.85
C ALA A 147 -28.08 8.94 4.15
N LEU A 148 -27.88 8.23 3.04
CA LEU A 148 -28.96 7.59 2.27
C LEU A 148 -29.75 6.56 3.10
N PHE A 149 -29.04 5.79 3.93
CA PHE A 149 -29.64 4.72 4.74
C PHE A 149 -29.74 5.07 6.22
N LEU A 150 -29.76 6.37 6.57
CA LEU A 150 -29.99 6.88 7.92
C LEU A 150 -29.08 6.23 8.99
N GLY A 151 -27.81 6.04 8.63
CA GLY A 151 -26.77 5.45 9.48
C GLY A 151 -26.81 3.93 9.62
N ARG A 152 -27.71 3.23 8.91
CA ARG A 152 -27.86 1.76 9.01
C ARG A 152 -27.45 1.09 7.70
N ALA A 153 -26.44 0.22 7.74
CA ALA A 153 -26.04 -0.53 6.55
C ALA A 153 -27.15 -1.51 6.16
N PRO A 154 -27.62 -1.49 4.90
CA PRO A 154 -28.48 -2.55 4.38
C PRO A 154 -27.79 -3.92 4.42
N GLU A 155 -28.57 -4.99 4.58
CA GLU A 155 -28.03 -6.37 4.67
C GLU A 155 -27.24 -6.79 3.42
N TRP A 156 -27.61 -6.27 2.26
CA TRP A 156 -26.95 -6.55 0.98
C TRP A 156 -25.72 -5.67 0.71
N MET A 157 -25.33 -4.77 1.62
CA MET A 157 -24.27 -3.80 1.33
C MET A 157 -22.87 -4.38 1.46
N TYR A 158 -22.69 -5.28 2.42
CA TYR A 158 -21.41 -5.86 2.79
C TYR A 158 -21.49 -7.38 2.67
N ARG A 159 -20.49 -7.99 2.03
CA ARG A 159 -20.33 -9.45 2.00
C ARG A 159 -19.73 -9.94 3.32
N ASP A 160 -18.81 -9.16 3.86
CA ASP A 160 -18.14 -9.39 5.14
C ASP A 160 -17.76 -8.03 5.76
N ALA A 161 -17.09 -8.04 6.92
CA ALA A 161 -16.80 -6.81 7.66
C ALA A 161 -15.96 -5.78 6.89
N ALA A 162 -15.20 -6.18 5.86
CA ALA A 162 -14.27 -5.33 5.11
C ALA A 162 -14.60 -5.17 3.62
N HIS A 163 -15.42 -6.06 3.04
CA HIS A 163 -15.72 -6.06 1.61
C HIS A 163 -17.19 -5.73 1.31
N TYR A 164 -17.39 -4.81 0.38
CA TYR A 164 -18.71 -4.51 -0.18
C TYR A 164 -19.23 -5.68 -1.02
N ASP A 165 -20.53 -5.89 -0.98
CA ASP A 165 -21.16 -6.98 -1.73
C ASP A 165 -21.25 -6.68 -3.24
N THR A 166 -21.05 -7.72 -4.04
CA THR A 166 -21.03 -7.63 -5.51
C THR A 166 -22.23 -8.36 -6.13
N PRO A 167 -22.86 -7.81 -7.18
CA PRO A 167 -22.53 -6.55 -7.85
C PRO A 167 -23.31 -5.34 -7.30
N HIS A 168 -24.29 -5.53 -6.40
CA HIS A 168 -25.29 -4.50 -6.09
C HIS A 168 -24.68 -3.25 -5.46
N ALA A 169 -24.00 -3.39 -4.32
CA ALA A 169 -23.39 -2.25 -3.64
C ALA A 169 -22.25 -1.65 -4.48
N THR A 170 -21.40 -2.51 -5.04
CA THR A 170 -20.26 -2.07 -5.84
C THR A 170 -20.64 -1.34 -7.13
N SER A 171 -21.75 -1.70 -7.78
CA SER A 171 -22.23 -0.98 -8.97
C SER A 171 -22.70 0.44 -8.64
N ILE A 172 -23.40 0.62 -7.50
CA ILE A 172 -23.81 1.94 -7.02
C ILE A 172 -22.57 2.79 -6.72
N ILE A 173 -21.57 2.21 -6.02
CA ILE A 173 -20.29 2.89 -5.74
C ILE A 173 -19.61 3.28 -7.05
N GLY A 174 -19.51 2.37 -8.02
CA GLY A 174 -18.90 2.64 -9.32
C GLY A 174 -19.58 3.81 -10.06
N ALA A 175 -20.90 3.87 -10.06
CA ALA A 175 -21.67 4.95 -10.68
C ALA A 175 -21.43 6.30 -9.98
N LEU A 176 -21.39 6.32 -8.64
CA LEU A 176 -21.10 7.54 -7.88
C LEU A 176 -19.68 8.04 -8.13
N VAL A 177 -18.70 7.13 -8.13
CA VAL A 177 -17.32 7.47 -8.46
C VAL A 177 -17.25 8.06 -9.87
N ALA A 178 -17.89 7.43 -10.86
CA ALA A 178 -17.94 7.93 -12.24
C ALA A 178 -18.50 9.36 -12.32
N GLN A 179 -19.66 9.60 -11.69
CA GLN A 179 -20.29 10.92 -11.65
C GLN A 179 -19.37 11.98 -11.04
N ARG A 180 -18.69 11.65 -9.95
CA ARG A 180 -17.77 12.59 -9.26
C ARG A 180 -16.53 12.86 -10.10
N LEU A 181 -15.93 11.86 -10.72
CA LEU A 181 -14.78 12.06 -11.60
C LEU A 181 -15.11 12.92 -12.82
N LEU A 182 -16.29 12.71 -13.44
CA LEU A 182 -16.76 13.57 -14.54
C LEU A 182 -16.96 15.02 -14.08
N THR A 183 -17.47 15.23 -12.87
CA THR A 183 -17.65 16.56 -12.28
C THR A 183 -16.29 17.26 -12.06
N LEU A 184 -15.33 16.55 -11.46
CA LEU A 184 -13.98 17.08 -11.22
C LEU A 184 -13.27 17.46 -12.52
N LYS A 185 -13.43 16.62 -13.55
CA LYS A 185 -12.91 16.91 -14.89
C LYS A 185 -13.52 18.20 -15.46
N ALA A 186 -14.84 18.37 -15.36
CA ALA A 186 -15.53 19.57 -15.83
C ALA A 186 -15.12 20.85 -15.07
N GLN A 187 -14.72 20.71 -13.80
CA GLN A 187 -14.30 21.81 -12.94
C GLN A 187 -12.81 22.15 -13.03
N ASN A 188 -12.02 21.41 -13.82
CA ASN A 188 -10.56 21.52 -13.87
C ASN A 188 -9.94 21.47 -12.46
N ALA A 189 -10.25 20.41 -11.72
CA ALA A 189 -9.73 20.20 -10.37
C ALA A 189 -8.19 20.35 -10.30
N GLU A 190 -7.72 20.83 -9.15
CA GLU A 190 -6.33 21.21 -8.94
C GLU A 190 -5.37 20.00 -9.15
N PRO A 191 -4.24 20.19 -9.87
CA PRO A 191 -3.26 19.14 -10.08
C PRO A 191 -2.41 18.89 -8.83
N LEU A 192 -1.84 17.69 -8.77
CA LEU A 192 -1.07 17.19 -7.64
C LEU A 192 0.18 18.03 -7.34
N SER A 193 0.78 18.69 -8.33
CA SER A 193 1.88 19.65 -8.13
C SER A 193 1.52 20.80 -7.17
N THR A 194 0.29 21.30 -7.25
CA THR A 194 -0.18 22.39 -6.38
C THR A 194 -0.50 21.86 -4.98
N THR A 195 -1.13 20.68 -4.90
CA THR A 195 -1.34 19.98 -3.63
C THR A 195 0.00 19.69 -2.94
N LEU A 196 1.04 19.30 -3.68
CA LEU A 196 2.38 19.06 -3.13
C LEU A 196 2.98 20.33 -2.51
N ALA A 197 2.85 21.48 -3.18
CA ALA A 197 3.32 22.75 -2.64
C ALA A 197 2.62 23.10 -1.32
N ARG A 198 1.29 22.85 -1.23
CA ARG A 198 0.53 22.99 0.01
C ARG A 198 1.01 22.01 1.08
N LEU A 199 1.19 20.74 0.72
CA LEU A 199 1.71 19.71 1.63
C LEU A 199 3.06 20.11 2.20
N GLN A 200 3.99 20.60 1.38
CA GLN A 200 5.33 21.02 1.81
C GLN A 200 5.31 22.16 2.83
N SER A 201 4.30 23.03 2.82
CA SER A 201 4.21 24.15 3.76
C SER A 201 3.61 23.78 5.12
N ILE A 202 2.78 22.73 5.19
CA ILE A 202 2.08 22.34 6.42
C ILE A 202 2.52 21.00 7.01
N SER A 203 3.19 20.15 6.23
CA SER A 203 3.48 18.78 6.64
C SER A 203 4.57 18.71 7.72
N PRO A 204 4.35 17.98 8.83
CA PRO A 204 5.43 17.68 9.77
C PRO A 204 6.52 16.78 9.16
N PHE A 205 6.24 16.16 8.01
CA PHE A 205 7.14 15.28 7.27
C PHE A 205 7.62 15.94 5.97
N ALA A 206 7.61 17.28 5.87
CA ALA A 206 7.99 18.00 4.65
C ALA A 206 9.42 17.69 4.18
N LYS A 207 10.34 17.46 5.11
CA LYS A 207 11.76 17.14 4.85
C LYS A 207 12.06 15.65 4.67
N THR A 208 11.06 14.81 4.85
CA THR A 208 11.20 13.37 4.70
C THR A 208 10.92 13.00 3.26
N GLU A 209 11.74 12.18 2.63
CA GLU A 209 11.54 11.70 1.27
C GLU A 209 11.68 10.19 1.23
N VAL A 210 11.23 9.57 0.14
CA VAL A 210 11.44 8.16 -0.12
C VAL A 210 12.25 7.94 -1.38
N MET A 211 13.10 6.92 -1.34
CA MET A 211 13.77 6.32 -2.48
C MET A 211 13.36 4.86 -2.57
N TYR A 212 12.69 4.50 -3.65
CA TYR A 212 12.44 3.10 -3.99
C TYR A 212 13.65 2.53 -4.75
N ILE A 213 14.12 1.37 -4.33
CA ILE A 213 15.22 0.64 -4.97
C ILE A 213 14.68 -0.72 -5.43
N PRO A 214 14.57 -0.98 -6.74
CA PRO A 214 14.20 -2.31 -7.25
C PRO A 214 15.20 -3.37 -6.78
N ALA A 215 14.74 -4.56 -6.45
CA ALA A 215 15.62 -5.64 -5.95
C ALA A 215 16.70 -6.04 -6.97
N MET A 216 16.43 -5.90 -8.27
CA MET A 216 17.44 -6.11 -9.31
C MET A 216 18.67 -5.21 -9.14
N ASN A 217 18.49 -3.97 -8.68
CA ASN A 217 19.60 -3.06 -8.42
C ASN A 217 20.36 -3.40 -7.13
N LEU A 218 19.77 -4.25 -6.27
CA LEU A 218 20.34 -4.69 -5.01
C LEU A 218 21.16 -5.99 -5.14
N GLN A 219 21.10 -6.67 -6.28
CA GLN A 219 21.82 -7.94 -6.50
C GLN A 219 23.33 -7.83 -6.22
N GLN A 220 23.94 -6.69 -6.55
CA GLN A 220 25.38 -6.45 -6.30
C GLN A 220 25.76 -6.42 -4.82
N PHE A 221 24.79 -6.24 -3.91
CA PHE A 221 24.99 -6.25 -2.46
C PHE A 221 24.65 -7.61 -1.85
N THR A 222 24.39 -8.62 -2.68
CA THR A 222 24.07 -9.97 -2.21
C THR A 222 25.27 -10.90 -2.25
N SER A 223 25.24 -11.89 -1.36
CA SER A 223 26.15 -13.03 -1.31
C SER A 223 25.35 -14.32 -1.18
N GLY A 224 25.97 -15.46 -1.55
CA GLY A 224 25.30 -16.77 -1.56
C GLY A 224 24.41 -16.98 -2.80
N PRO A 225 23.53 -18.00 -2.77
CA PRO A 225 22.72 -18.41 -3.92
C PRO A 225 21.53 -17.47 -4.15
N VAL A 226 21.59 -16.70 -5.23
CA VAL A 226 20.57 -15.71 -5.58
C VAL A 226 20.26 -15.77 -7.08
N GLU A 227 18.98 -15.71 -7.44
CA GLU A 227 18.51 -15.84 -8.82
C GLU A 227 17.56 -14.69 -9.18
N PRO A 228 17.79 -13.94 -10.28
CA PRO A 228 16.79 -13.00 -10.79
C PRO A 228 15.59 -13.77 -11.35
N GLY A 229 14.39 -13.25 -11.10
CA GLY A 229 13.13 -13.85 -11.53
C GLY A 229 12.14 -12.81 -12.01
N HIS A 230 11.17 -13.30 -12.80
CA HIS A 230 10.05 -12.52 -13.30
C HIS A 230 8.77 -13.31 -13.12
N ILE A 231 7.69 -12.64 -12.72
CA ILE A 231 6.36 -13.25 -12.67
C ILE A 231 5.30 -12.23 -13.04
N ALA A 232 4.24 -12.70 -13.70
CA ALA A 232 3.12 -11.89 -14.10
C ALA A 232 1.81 -12.60 -13.84
N ASN A 233 0.79 -11.81 -13.55
CA ASN A 233 -0.61 -12.20 -13.64
C ASN A 233 -1.38 -11.07 -14.36
N ARG A 234 -2.71 -11.17 -14.38
CA ARG A 234 -3.56 -10.15 -15.03
C ARG A 234 -3.42 -8.75 -14.41
N LEU A 235 -3.07 -8.64 -13.12
CA LEU A 235 -3.07 -7.40 -12.36
C LEU A 235 -1.67 -6.79 -12.20
N MET A 236 -0.61 -7.59 -12.26
CA MET A 236 0.74 -7.12 -12.01
C MET A 236 1.81 -7.95 -12.73
N GLN A 237 2.90 -7.27 -13.04
CA GLN A 237 4.16 -7.83 -13.50
C GLN A 237 5.22 -7.43 -12.47
N LEU A 238 6.03 -8.37 -12.02
CA LEU A 238 7.01 -8.20 -10.97
C LEU A 238 8.34 -8.81 -11.39
N ASP A 239 9.39 -8.01 -11.30
CA ASP A 239 10.76 -8.50 -11.26
C ASP A 239 11.17 -8.66 -9.79
N TYR A 240 11.84 -9.76 -9.47
CA TYR A 240 12.23 -10.06 -8.10
C TYR A 240 13.56 -10.79 -8.06
N LEU A 241 14.24 -10.66 -6.92
CA LEU A 241 15.46 -11.35 -6.61
C LEU A 241 15.13 -12.52 -5.68
N ARG A 242 15.18 -13.74 -6.19
CA ARG A 242 14.98 -14.97 -5.42
C ARG A 242 16.22 -15.26 -4.59
N MET A 243 16.08 -15.12 -3.29
CA MET A 243 17.09 -15.43 -2.30
C MET A 243 16.87 -16.86 -1.79
N LEU A 244 17.85 -17.75 -1.98
CA LEU A 244 17.79 -19.15 -1.55
C LEU A 244 18.52 -19.34 -0.19
N PRO A 245 18.34 -20.47 0.52
CA PRO A 245 19.00 -20.71 1.80
C PRO A 245 20.52 -20.53 1.71
N GLY A 246 21.09 -19.76 2.65
CA GLY A 246 22.48 -19.34 2.65
C GLY A 246 22.75 -18.01 1.94
N SER A 247 21.74 -17.38 1.33
CA SER A 247 21.87 -16.05 0.72
C SER A 247 21.72 -14.93 1.73
N ARG A 248 22.37 -13.80 1.45
CA ARG A 248 22.35 -12.60 2.28
C ARG A 248 22.50 -11.34 1.45
N LEU A 249 21.74 -10.31 1.80
CA LEU A 249 21.85 -8.92 1.35
C LEU A 249 22.41 -8.10 2.51
N ASP A 250 23.49 -7.36 2.29
CA ASP A 250 24.05 -6.41 3.28
C ASP A 250 24.10 -5.01 2.67
N LEU A 251 23.44 -4.04 3.32
CA LEU A 251 23.38 -2.66 2.86
C LEU A 251 23.76 -1.71 4.01
N ASN A 252 24.81 -0.93 3.78
CA ASN A 252 25.16 0.22 4.62
C ASN A 252 24.72 1.49 3.90
N SER A 253 23.92 2.32 4.56
CA SER A 253 23.32 3.50 3.93
C SER A 253 23.19 4.66 4.92
N GLU A 254 23.25 5.89 4.42
CA GLU A 254 22.87 7.10 5.16
C GLU A 254 21.34 7.24 5.31
N MET A 255 20.58 6.36 4.64
CA MET A 255 19.13 6.29 4.67
C MET A 255 18.64 5.16 5.57
N PHE A 256 17.38 5.25 6.00
CA PHE A 256 16.74 4.22 6.83
C PHE A 256 15.80 3.33 6.02
N PRO A 257 15.83 1.99 6.14
CA PRO A 257 14.91 1.12 5.41
C PRO A 257 13.50 1.14 6.03
N LEU A 258 12.53 1.70 5.32
CA LEU A 258 11.15 1.82 5.78
C LEU A 258 10.34 0.55 5.51
N ALA A 259 10.49 -0.05 4.34
CA ALA A 259 9.71 -1.22 3.95
C ALA A 259 10.45 -2.16 3.00
N LEU A 260 10.22 -3.46 3.17
CA LEU A 260 10.58 -4.50 2.20
C LEU A 260 9.36 -4.81 1.34
N PHE A 261 9.52 -4.87 0.02
CA PHE A 261 8.48 -5.35 -0.90
C PHE A 261 8.81 -6.75 -1.35
N LEU A 262 7.81 -7.62 -1.32
CA LEU A 262 7.95 -9.05 -1.55
C LEU A 262 6.92 -9.53 -2.56
N LYS A 263 7.30 -10.54 -3.34
CA LYS A 263 6.36 -11.41 -4.01
C LYS A 263 6.23 -12.63 -3.11
N SER A 264 5.11 -12.81 -2.43
CA SER A 264 4.91 -13.91 -1.50
C SER A 264 4.23 -15.11 -2.17
N ASP A 265 4.67 -16.32 -1.88
CA ASP A 265 4.05 -17.57 -2.36
C ASP A 265 4.08 -18.67 -1.26
N PRO A 266 3.44 -19.83 -1.47
CA PRO A 266 3.37 -20.89 -0.44
C PRO A 266 4.73 -21.43 0.05
N CYS A 267 5.79 -21.28 -0.74
CA CYS A 267 7.14 -21.77 -0.45
C CYS A 267 8.03 -20.69 0.19
N HIS A 268 7.51 -19.49 0.43
CA HIS A 268 8.21 -18.45 1.16
C HIS A 268 8.63 -18.90 2.56
N ASP A 269 9.85 -18.53 2.90
CA ASP A 269 10.47 -18.81 4.18
C ASP A 269 10.51 -17.59 5.09
N ALA A 270 10.84 -17.77 6.37
CA ALA A 270 11.18 -16.66 7.24
C ALA A 270 12.55 -16.09 6.87
N LEU A 271 12.63 -14.77 6.70
CA LEU A 271 13.91 -14.07 6.54
C LEU A 271 14.52 -13.82 7.92
N GLN A 272 15.84 -13.76 7.97
CA GLN A 272 16.57 -13.21 9.11
C GLN A 272 16.86 -11.73 8.83
N LEU A 273 16.30 -10.87 9.67
CA LEU A 273 16.46 -9.42 9.61
C LEU A 273 17.46 -8.98 10.66
N GLU A 274 18.46 -8.24 10.23
CA GLU A 274 19.39 -7.51 11.07
C GLU A 274 19.31 -6.04 10.68
N LEU A 275 19.09 -5.15 11.65
CA LEU A 275 19.11 -3.72 11.39
C LEU A 275 19.76 -3.03 12.56
N SER A 276 20.74 -2.17 12.28
CA SER A 276 21.38 -1.35 13.31
C SER A 276 21.58 0.08 12.85
N THR A 277 21.60 1.03 13.80
CA THR A 277 21.93 2.43 13.54
C THR A 277 23.09 2.89 14.44
N PRO A 278 23.84 3.93 14.05
CA PRO A 278 24.93 4.49 14.87
C PRO A 278 24.49 4.94 16.27
N GLU A 279 23.23 5.33 16.44
CA GLU A 279 22.65 5.79 17.70
C GLU A 279 22.34 4.65 18.69
N GLY A 280 22.67 3.40 18.34
CA GLY A 280 22.57 2.25 19.22
C GLY A 280 21.28 1.45 19.10
N PHE A 281 20.41 1.78 18.14
CA PHE A 281 19.30 0.89 17.78
C PHE A 281 19.86 -0.36 17.11
N ALA A 282 19.42 -1.54 17.55
CA ALA A 282 19.79 -2.82 16.94
C ALA A 282 18.64 -3.82 17.07
N ILE A 283 18.30 -4.48 15.97
CA ILE A 283 17.40 -5.63 15.95
C ILE A 283 18.06 -6.80 15.21
N ASN A 284 17.74 -8.00 15.67
CA ASN A 284 18.10 -9.25 15.06
C ASN A 284 16.93 -10.22 15.28
N THR A 285 16.11 -10.44 14.25
CA THR A 285 14.89 -11.25 14.38
C THR A 285 14.56 -12.01 13.10
N ARG A 286 13.91 -13.17 13.25
CA ARG A 286 13.36 -13.91 12.11
C ARG A 286 11.96 -13.39 11.82
N VAL A 287 11.71 -12.99 10.58
CA VAL A 287 10.44 -12.37 10.15
C VAL A 287 9.71 -13.30 9.21
N VAL A 288 8.43 -13.58 9.47
CA VAL A 288 7.59 -14.33 8.53
C VAL A 288 7.35 -13.53 7.25
N THR A 289 7.46 -14.19 6.09
CA THR A 289 7.33 -13.54 4.78
C THR A 289 6.30 -14.18 3.87
N ARG A 290 5.68 -15.29 4.31
CA ARG A 290 4.56 -15.91 3.63
C ARG A 290 3.27 -15.17 3.97
N HIS A 291 2.60 -14.60 2.98
CA HIS A 291 1.29 -14.00 3.15
C HIS A 291 0.25 -15.11 3.34
N ALA A 292 -0.68 -14.93 4.28
CA ALA A 292 -1.68 -15.94 4.66
C ALA A 292 -2.53 -16.38 3.44
N ASP A 293 -2.88 -15.44 2.57
CA ASP A 293 -3.73 -15.70 1.39
C ASP A 293 -3.05 -16.46 0.23
N THR A 294 -1.76 -16.79 0.35
CA THR A 294 -1.05 -17.59 -0.67
C THR A 294 -1.60 -19.00 -0.83
N GLU A 295 -2.47 -19.45 0.08
CA GLU A 295 -3.21 -20.72 -0.06
C GLU A 295 -4.19 -20.71 -1.26
N THR A 296 -4.65 -19.52 -1.67
CA THR A 296 -5.69 -19.37 -2.70
C THR A 296 -5.21 -18.72 -3.99
N LEU A 297 -4.03 -18.10 -3.97
CA LEU A 297 -3.46 -17.34 -5.08
C LEU A 297 -2.01 -17.79 -5.34
N PRO A 298 -1.58 -17.85 -6.62
CA PRO A 298 -0.25 -18.34 -6.97
C PRO A 298 0.88 -17.47 -6.39
N PHE A 299 0.61 -16.18 -6.21
CA PHE A 299 1.45 -15.27 -5.45
C PHE A 299 0.66 -14.04 -4.99
N ILE A 300 1.18 -13.34 -3.99
CA ILE A 300 0.68 -12.08 -3.44
C ILE A 300 1.81 -11.05 -3.44
N TYR A 301 1.59 -9.86 -3.99
CA TYR A 301 2.50 -8.74 -3.71
C TYR A 301 2.23 -8.25 -2.29
N SER A 302 3.27 -8.08 -1.50
CA SER A 302 3.12 -7.62 -0.12
C SER A 302 4.26 -6.68 0.29
N SER A 303 4.05 -5.96 1.39
CA SER A 303 5.09 -5.13 1.99
C SER A 303 5.23 -5.42 3.48
N ILE A 304 6.46 -5.42 4.00
CA ILE A 304 6.74 -5.47 5.43
C ILE A 304 7.24 -4.09 5.85
N PRO A 305 6.43 -3.28 6.55
CA PRO A 305 6.89 -2.03 7.15
C PRO A 305 7.81 -2.34 8.32
N LEU A 306 9.11 -2.09 8.15
CA LEU A 306 10.13 -2.55 9.09
C LEU A 306 9.91 -2.00 10.50
N PRO A 307 9.72 -0.67 10.72
CA PRO A 307 9.52 -0.16 12.09
C PRO A 307 8.37 -0.82 12.86
N LEU A 308 7.33 -1.28 12.17
CA LEU A 308 6.19 -1.92 12.82
C LEU A 308 6.44 -3.36 13.28
N LEU A 309 7.62 -3.92 13.01
CA LEU A 309 8.05 -5.22 13.54
C LEU A 309 8.53 -5.12 15.01
N TRP A 310 8.95 -3.93 15.46
CA TRP A 310 9.48 -3.72 16.82
C TRP A 310 8.89 -2.49 17.53
N SER A 311 8.10 -1.68 16.82
CA SER A 311 7.42 -0.49 17.33
C SER A 311 5.94 -0.53 16.97
N HIS A 312 5.16 0.28 17.67
CA HIS A 312 3.76 0.53 17.30
C HIS A 312 3.60 1.70 16.32
N SER A 313 4.68 2.43 16.05
CA SER A 313 4.64 3.64 15.24
C SER A 313 5.73 3.65 14.18
N LEU A 314 5.40 4.20 13.01
CA LEU A 314 6.36 4.62 11.99
C LEU A 314 6.98 5.98 12.33
N VAL A 315 6.54 6.68 13.37
CA VAL A 315 7.18 7.94 13.75
C VAL A 315 8.30 7.63 14.74
N MET A 316 9.53 7.61 14.25
CA MET A 316 10.74 7.41 15.05
C MET A 316 11.89 8.24 14.47
N HIS A 317 13.03 8.25 15.16
CA HIS A 317 14.24 8.85 14.61
C HIS A 317 14.75 8.00 13.44
N TYR A 318 14.99 8.66 12.31
CA TYR A 318 15.49 8.05 11.09
C TYR A 318 16.89 8.55 10.80
N GLY A 319 17.72 7.71 10.20
CA GLY A 319 19.10 8.06 9.89
C GLY A 319 19.87 6.91 9.25
N ALA A 320 21.19 7.03 9.30
CA ALA A 320 22.09 6.02 8.77
C ALA A 320 21.82 4.65 9.39
N SER A 321 21.91 3.61 8.58
CA SER A 321 21.58 2.26 8.99
C SER A 321 22.43 1.21 8.29
N ARG A 322 22.55 0.06 8.95
CA ARG A 322 23.09 -1.17 8.38
C ARG A 322 21.99 -2.22 8.38
N LEU A 323 21.54 -2.60 7.19
CA LEU A 323 20.50 -3.59 6.96
C LEU A 323 21.14 -4.90 6.46
N GLY A 324 20.88 -5.99 7.18
CA GLY A 324 21.13 -7.35 6.76
C GLY A 324 19.80 -8.08 6.55
N VAL A 325 19.61 -8.68 5.38
CA VAL A 325 18.48 -9.57 5.09
C VAL A 325 19.03 -10.89 4.59
N SER A 326 18.69 -12.01 5.22
CA SER A 326 19.18 -13.32 4.77
C SER A 326 18.10 -14.39 4.81
N VAL A 327 18.31 -15.47 4.05
CA VAL A 327 17.52 -16.69 4.14
C VAL A 327 18.41 -17.73 4.83
N PRO A 328 18.24 -18.00 6.14
CA PRO A 328 19.14 -18.90 6.86
C PRO A 328 19.09 -20.33 6.32
N LEU A 329 20.19 -21.07 6.45
CA LEU A 329 20.22 -22.50 6.06
C LEU A 329 19.17 -23.31 6.83
N ASP A 330 18.95 -22.99 8.10
CA ASP A 330 17.99 -23.68 8.97
C ASP A 330 16.65 -22.93 9.05
N ALA A 331 15.52 -23.65 8.98
CA ALA A 331 14.16 -23.08 9.02
C ALA A 331 13.67 -22.72 10.44
N GLY A 332 14.35 -23.18 11.49
CA GLY A 332 13.85 -23.17 12.87
C GLY A 332 14.04 -21.84 13.63
N GLY A 333 13.36 -21.70 14.78
CA GLY A 333 13.50 -20.56 15.69
C GLY A 333 12.21 -19.76 15.89
N GLY A 334 12.20 -18.86 16.88
CA GLY A 334 11.09 -17.94 17.10
C GLY A 334 10.96 -16.96 15.93
N GLN A 335 9.72 -16.71 15.49
CA GLN A 335 9.44 -15.83 14.36
C GLN A 335 8.54 -14.67 14.81
N THR A 336 8.80 -13.49 14.25
CA THR A 336 7.97 -12.29 14.39
C THR A 336 7.23 -12.06 13.08
N GLY A 337 5.98 -11.57 13.16
CA GLY A 337 5.20 -11.25 11.98
C GLY A 337 4.66 -9.84 12.01
N PHE A 338 4.43 -9.31 10.81
CA PHE A 338 3.53 -8.20 10.60
C PHE A 338 2.18 -8.75 10.11
N ASP A 339 1.13 -7.94 10.18
CA ASP A 339 -0.24 -8.32 9.84
C ASP A 339 -0.33 -9.11 8.51
N CYS A 340 -1.23 -10.09 8.45
CA CYS A 340 -1.50 -10.94 7.28
C CYS A 340 -0.36 -11.91 6.88
N TYR A 341 0.77 -11.94 7.58
CA TYR A 341 1.81 -12.96 7.37
C TYR A 341 1.62 -14.17 8.29
N ALA A 342 1.89 -15.35 7.74
CA ALA A 342 1.82 -16.63 8.44
C ALA A 342 3.20 -17.30 8.47
N PRO A 343 3.47 -18.17 9.46
CA PRO A 343 4.68 -19.00 9.48
C PRO A 343 4.81 -19.84 8.21
N GLY A 344 6.03 -20.05 7.71
CA GLY A 344 6.31 -20.90 6.55
C GLY A 344 5.71 -22.31 6.68
N LEU A 345 5.44 -22.99 5.56
CA LEU A 345 4.91 -24.36 5.60
C LEU A 345 6.01 -25.30 6.16
N PRO A 346 5.64 -26.38 6.86
CA PRO A 346 6.63 -27.38 7.24
C PRO A 346 7.21 -28.05 5.98
N ASN A 347 8.54 -28.02 5.83
CA ASN A 347 9.28 -28.68 4.74
C ASN A 347 8.84 -28.29 3.31
N PRO A 348 8.83 -27.00 2.93
CA PRO A 348 8.47 -26.63 1.57
C PRO A 348 9.58 -27.11 0.60
N PRO A 349 9.21 -27.55 -0.61
CA PRO A 349 10.13 -28.25 -1.52
C PRO A 349 11.35 -27.41 -1.91
N GLN A 350 11.22 -26.08 -1.96
CA GLN A 350 12.32 -25.14 -2.14
C GLN A 350 12.04 -23.86 -1.34
N ARG A 351 12.58 -23.80 -0.11
CA ARG A 351 12.55 -22.58 0.72
C ARG A 351 13.20 -21.43 -0.03
N HIS A 352 12.56 -20.26 -0.04
CA HIS A 352 13.13 -19.06 -0.64
C HIS A 352 12.47 -17.79 -0.11
N LEU A 353 13.01 -16.65 -0.53
CA LEU A 353 12.42 -15.32 -0.39
C LEU A 353 12.51 -14.61 -1.75
N ASP A 354 11.38 -14.22 -2.33
CA ASP A 354 11.35 -13.40 -3.55
C ASP A 354 11.25 -11.92 -3.16
N PHE A 355 12.39 -11.23 -3.21
CA PHE A 355 12.51 -9.82 -2.86
C PHE A 355 12.23 -8.94 -4.07
N VAL A 356 11.28 -8.02 -4.00
CA VAL A 356 10.87 -7.17 -5.13
C VAL A 356 11.55 -5.80 -5.07
N GLY A 357 11.67 -5.21 -3.88
CA GLY A 357 12.32 -3.92 -3.73
C GLY A 357 12.41 -3.45 -2.29
N LEU A 358 13.12 -2.35 -2.10
CA LEU A 358 13.37 -1.71 -0.82
C LEU A 358 12.89 -0.26 -0.85
N LEU A 359 12.11 0.15 0.14
CA LEU A 359 11.80 1.56 0.35
C LEU A 359 12.75 2.15 1.39
N MET A 360 13.58 3.09 0.99
CA MET A 360 14.47 3.84 1.86
C MET A 360 13.86 5.20 2.18
N LEU A 361 14.00 5.63 3.43
CA LEU A 361 13.63 6.94 3.90
C LEU A 361 14.86 7.85 3.92
N VAL A 362 14.71 9.03 3.32
CA VAL A 362 15.73 10.08 3.29
C VAL A 362 15.23 11.24 4.12
N GLN A 363 16.06 11.79 4.98
CA GLN A 363 15.75 13.01 5.73
C GLN A 363 16.66 14.12 5.25
N GLN A 364 16.08 15.18 4.67
CA GLN A 364 16.79 16.31 4.07
C GLN A 364 17.00 17.47 5.03
#